data_AF-A0A521QDD3-F1
#
_entry.id   AF-A0A521QDD3-F1
#
_cell.length_a   1.000
_cell.length_b   1.000
_cell.length_c   1.000
_cell.angle_alpha   90.00
_cell.angle_beta   90.00
_cell.angle_gamma   90.00
#
_symmetry.space_group_name_H-M   'P 1'
#
loop_
_entity.id
_entity.type
_entity.pdbx_description
1 polymer ?
#
loop_
_entity_poly.entity_id
_entity_poly.type
_entity_poly.pdbx_seq_one_letter_code
_entity_poly.pdbx_strand_id
1 'polypeptide(L)'
;MRMAMVGLGKMGGNMVRRMRRGGVEVVGYDRAGDVVAQLAKETGMIAAGSVEDAVSKLSAPRIVWLMLPSGDPTEQQIRALAPLLGKGDIIVDGGNSNYHDSQRRGAWLAERGIGFMDSGTSGGIWGLENGYCLMVGASDAVAQTMTPILQALAPAADRGWAHVGPVGSGHFTKMIHNGIEYGMMQSLAEGLDLLKGKQEFNLDLAQITELWRHSSVVRSWLLDLTAEALKGDQELASIAPFVPDSGEGRWTVIESVDQGVAAPVLTLALQMRFNSQNQTGYGYRLLSTMRNAFGGHAVKQAGER
;
A
#
# COMPACT_ATOMS: atom_id res chain seq x y z
N MET A 1 -7.57 23.60 11.50
CA MET A 1 -6.27 22.94 11.71
C MET A 1 -5.46 23.05 10.43
N ARG A 2 -4.15 23.35 10.51
CA ARG A 2 -3.24 23.47 9.36
C ARG A 2 -2.09 22.47 9.47
N MET A 3 -1.77 21.79 8.37
CA MET A 3 -0.68 20.80 8.31
C MET A 3 0.09 20.91 6.99
N ALA A 4 1.32 20.38 6.94
CA ALA A 4 2.13 20.32 5.72
C ALA A 4 2.18 18.91 5.11
N MET A 5 1.85 18.78 3.83
CA MET A 5 1.97 17.52 3.07
C MET A 5 3.22 17.58 2.20
N VAL A 6 4.16 16.67 2.42
CA VAL A 6 5.39 16.51 1.65
C VAL A 6 5.30 15.25 0.81
N GLY A 7 5.34 15.41 -0.52
CA GLY A 7 5.07 14.36 -1.49
C GLY A 7 3.63 14.47 -2.00
N LEU A 8 3.48 15.00 -3.22
CA LEU A 8 2.21 15.28 -3.89
C LEU A 8 2.01 14.45 -5.15
N GLY A 9 2.74 13.33 -5.27
CA GLY A 9 2.46 12.30 -6.27
C GLY A 9 1.03 11.78 -6.19
N LYS A 10 0.70 10.74 -6.98
CA LYS A 10 -0.70 10.28 -7.16
C LYS A 10 -1.49 10.10 -5.86
N MET A 11 -0.89 9.48 -4.83
CA MET A 11 -1.53 9.29 -3.53
C MET A 11 -1.58 10.60 -2.72
N GLY A 12 -0.44 11.27 -2.51
CA GLY A 12 -0.38 12.49 -1.71
C GLY A 12 -1.25 13.62 -2.24
N GLY A 13 -1.27 13.84 -3.57
CA GLY A 13 -2.15 14.82 -4.20
C GLY A 13 -3.64 14.51 -4.00
N ASN A 14 -4.03 13.24 -4.06
CA ASN A 14 -5.42 12.83 -3.79
C ASN A 14 -5.78 13.00 -2.30
N MET A 15 -4.85 12.73 -1.38
CA MET A 15 -5.05 13.00 0.04
C MET A 15 -5.20 14.50 0.30
N VAL A 16 -4.41 15.36 -0.34
CA VAL A 16 -4.60 16.82 -0.29
C VAL A 16 -5.99 17.22 -0.76
N ARG A 17 -6.42 16.77 -1.95
CA ARG A 17 -7.76 17.06 -2.47
C ARG A 17 -8.85 16.69 -1.46
N ARG A 18 -8.74 15.51 -0.86
CA ARG A 18 -9.73 15.03 0.12
C ARG A 18 -9.70 15.87 1.41
N MET A 19 -8.52 16.13 1.96
CA MET A 19 -8.36 16.99 3.14
C MET A 19 -8.93 18.39 2.92
N ARG A 20 -8.71 18.98 1.74
CA ARG A 20 -9.28 20.28 1.38
C ARG A 20 -10.80 20.25 1.29
N ARG A 21 -11.40 19.19 0.72
CA ARG A 21 -12.87 18.97 0.76
C ARG A 21 -13.39 18.86 2.19
N GLY A 22 -12.62 18.25 3.09
CA GLY A 22 -12.90 18.14 4.53
C GLY A 22 -12.57 19.38 5.36
N GLY A 23 -12.22 20.51 4.73
CA GLY A 23 -11.97 21.78 5.44
C GLY A 23 -10.60 21.87 6.15
N VAL A 24 -9.70 20.92 5.94
CA VAL A 24 -8.33 21.00 6.47
C VAL A 24 -7.51 22.02 5.67
N GLU A 25 -6.74 22.87 6.33
CA GLU A 25 -5.77 23.73 5.66
C GLU A 25 -4.48 22.93 5.40
N VAL A 26 -4.08 22.87 4.14
CA VAL A 26 -2.90 22.09 3.73
C VAL A 26 -1.87 23.05 3.12
N VAL A 27 -0.64 22.95 3.60
CA VAL A 27 0.55 23.50 2.94
C VAL A 27 1.22 22.36 2.18
N GLY A 28 1.34 22.45 0.86
CA GLY A 28 1.87 21.34 0.05
C GLY A 28 3.24 21.63 -0.52
N TYR A 29 4.10 20.62 -0.49
CA TYR A 29 5.40 20.64 -1.15
C TYR A 29 5.66 19.32 -1.89
N ASP A 30 6.20 19.45 -3.11
CA ASP A 30 6.79 18.36 -3.89
C ASP A 30 8.02 18.91 -4.66
N ARG A 31 8.94 18.01 -5.05
CA ARG A 31 10.06 18.35 -5.93
C ARG A 31 9.57 18.80 -7.32
N ALA A 32 8.45 18.23 -7.78
CA ALA A 32 7.76 18.61 -9.00
C ALA A 32 6.92 19.87 -8.76
N GLY A 33 7.50 21.05 -9.00
CA GLY A 33 6.86 22.34 -8.72
C GLY A 33 5.58 22.60 -9.53
N ASP A 34 5.45 21.98 -10.70
CA ASP A 34 4.23 21.99 -11.53
C ASP A 34 3.05 21.31 -10.82
N VAL A 35 3.29 20.17 -10.15
CA VAL A 35 2.29 19.47 -9.34
C VAL A 35 1.82 20.34 -8.18
N VAL A 36 2.75 21.05 -7.51
CA VAL A 36 2.43 21.98 -6.42
C VAL A 36 1.54 23.11 -6.94
N ALA A 37 1.93 23.78 -8.03
CA ALA A 37 1.19 24.89 -8.62
C ALA A 37 -0.22 24.48 -9.06
N GLN A 38 -0.34 23.29 -9.67
CA GLN A 38 -1.63 22.77 -10.12
C GLN A 38 -2.56 22.45 -8.95
N LEU A 39 -2.07 21.75 -7.92
CA LEU A 39 -2.88 21.44 -6.73
C LEU A 39 -3.28 22.69 -5.94
N ALA A 40 -2.40 23.68 -5.85
CA ALA A 40 -2.71 24.97 -5.21
C ALA A 40 -3.86 25.68 -5.93
N LYS A 41 -3.80 25.75 -7.26
CA LYS A 41 -4.87 26.32 -8.09
C LYS A 41 -6.18 25.54 -7.98
N GLU A 42 -6.11 24.22 -7.98
CA GLU A 42 -7.28 23.34 -7.95
C GLU A 42 -8.00 23.33 -6.59
N THR A 43 -7.25 23.30 -5.50
CA THR A 43 -7.78 22.98 -4.16
C THR A 43 -7.70 24.14 -3.16
N GLY A 44 -7.04 25.24 -3.54
CA GLY A 44 -6.69 26.32 -2.63
C GLY A 44 -5.69 25.91 -1.55
N MET A 45 -4.95 24.81 -1.76
CA MET A 45 -3.79 24.44 -0.93
C MET A 45 -2.73 25.54 -0.99
N ILE A 46 -2.08 25.81 0.13
CA ILE A 46 -0.99 26.79 0.21
C ILE A 46 0.27 26.14 -0.39
N ALA A 47 0.79 26.69 -1.48
CA ALA A 47 2.03 26.21 -2.09
C ALA A 47 3.24 26.53 -1.21
N ALA A 48 4.17 25.59 -1.08
CA ALA A 48 5.49 25.81 -0.51
C ALA A 48 6.60 25.51 -1.54
N GLY A 49 7.67 26.30 -1.51
CA GLY A 49 8.83 26.16 -2.42
C GLY A 49 9.91 25.21 -1.89
N SER A 50 9.91 24.93 -0.59
CA SER A 50 10.78 23.94 0.06
C SER A 50 10.08 23.34 1.28
N VAL A 51 10.72 22.33 1.89
CA VAL A 51 10.23 21.76 3.16
C VAL A 51 10.31 22.79 4.29
N GLU A 52 11.39 23.55 4.36
CA GLU A 52 11.59 24.63 5.35
C GLU A 52 10.51 25.71 5.20
N ASP A 53 10.21 26.11 3.96
CA ASP A 53 9.13 27.03 3.66
C ASP A 53 7.77 26.44 4.11
N ALA A 54 7.52 25.15 3.85
CA ALA A 54 6.30 24.48 4.29
C ALA A 54 6.15 24.51 5.82
N VAL A 55 7.22 24.19 6.57
CA VAL A 55 7.24 24.22 8.04
C VAL A 55 7.05 25.65 8.58
N SER A 56 7.65 26.66 7.93
CA SER A 56 7.53 28.06 8.33
C SER A 56 6.10 28.61 8.28
N LYS A 57 5.25 28.01 7.44
CA LYS A 57 3.84 28.38 7.24
C LYS A 57 2.87 27.73 8.23
N LEU A 58 3.39 26.89 9.14
CA LEU A 58 2.61 26.19 10.17
C LEU A 58 2.67 26.90 11.53
N SER A 59 1.56 26.82 12.27
CA SER A 59 1.52 27.16 13.70
C SER A 59 1.73 25.91 14.56
N ALA A 60 2.28 26.06 15.76
CA ALA A 60 2.46 24.94 16.69
C ALA A 60 1.11 24.39 17.24
N PRO A 61 0.98 23.08 17.49
CA PRO A 61 1.93 22.03 17.10
C PRO A 61 1.94 21.88 15.57
N ARG A 62 3.14 21.88 14.98
CA ARG A 62 3.32 21.72 13.53
C ARG A 62 3.15 20.25 13.19
N ILE A 63 2.34 19.97 12.17
CA ILE A 63 2.09 18.62 11.68
C ILE A 63 2.64 18.52 10.27
N VAL A 64 3.59 17.60 10.05
CA VAL A 64 4.17 17.33 8.74
C VAL A 64 3.90 15.88 8.35
N TRP A 65 3.09 15.68 7.31
CA TRP A 65 2.75 14.38 6.76
C TRP A 65 3.63 14.08 5.55
N LEU A 66 4.29 12.93 5.56
CA LEU A 66 5.15 12.44 4.49
C LEU A 66 4.41 11.38 3.67
N MET A 67 4.30 11.61 2.36
CA MET A 67 3.83 10.63 1.37
C MET A 67 4.96 10.35 0.37
N LEU A 68 6.03 9.76 0.88
CA LEU A 68 7.27 9.50 0.15
C LEU A 68 7.51 7.98 -0.01
N PRO A 69 8.40 7.56 -0.95
CA PRO A 69 8.84 6.18 -1.02
C PRO A 69 9.48 5.73 0.30
N SER A 70 9.26 4.46 0.66
CA SER A 70 9.86 3.87 1.85
C SER A 70 11.39 3.75 1.73
N GLY A 71 12.05 3.54 2.87
CA GLY A 71 13.51 3.48 2.95
C GLY A 71 14.16 4.88 2.98
N ASP A 72 15.28 5.00 2.26
CA ASP A 72 16.17 6.18 2.30
C ASP A 72 15.48 7.53 2.05
N PRO A 73 14.54 7.68 1.08
CA PRO A 73 13.89 8.97 0.84
C PRO A 73 13.14 9.48 2.07
N THR A 74 12.41 8.60 2.75
CA THR A 74 11.68 8.95 3.98
C THR A 74 12.64 9.16 5.15
N GLU A 75 13.66 8.32 5.29
CA GLU A 75 14.66 8.44 6.36
C GLU A 75 15.40 9.79 6.31
N GLN A 76 15.87 10.19 5.13
CA GLN A 76 16.56 11.46 4.94
C GLN A 76 15.64 12.65 5.22
N GLN A 77 14.37 12.56 4.78
CA GLN A 77 13.40 13.63 5.00
C GLN A 77 13.06 13.83 6.49
N ILE A 78 12.90 12.74 7.24
CA ILE A 78 12.67 12.81 8.70
C ILE A 78 13.86 13.45 9.41
N ARG A 79 15.09 13.09 9.02
CA ARG A 79 16.32 13.69 9.58
C ARG A 79 16.44 15.17 9.28
N ALA A 80 16.07 15.59 8.07
CA ALA A 80 16.06 17.00 7.68
C ALA A 80 14.96 17.81 8.40
N LEU A 81 13.82 17.19 8.71
CA LEU A 81 12.71 17.82 9.42
C LEU A 81 12.96 17.98 10.92
N ALA A 82 13.59 17.00 11.57
CA ALA A 82 13.82 17.02 13.01
C ALA A 82 14.43 18.32 13.56
N PRO A 83 15.47 18.96 12.95
CA PRO A 83 16.00 20.23 13.44
C PRO A 83 15.08 21.44 13.21
N LEU A 84 14.05 21.31 12.38
CA LEU A 84 13.08 22.38 12.07
C LEU A 84 11.85 22.33 12.99
N LEU A 85 11.70 21.27 13.78
CA LEU A 85 10.54 21.00 14.62
C LEU A 85 10.90 21.12 16.10
N GLY A 86 9.90 21.50 16.89
CA GLY A 86 10.00 21.65 18.35
C GLY A 86 9.26 20.55 19.12
N LYS A 87 9.33 20.64 20.45
CA LYS A 87 8.61 19.74 21.35
C LYS A 87 7.09 19.83 21.10
N GLY A 88 6.46 18.68 20.87
CA GLY A 88 5.02 18.58 20.60
C GLY A 88 4.63 18.70 19.12
N ASP A 89 5.56 19.07 18.23
CA ASP A 89 5.34 18.96 16.78
C ASP A 89 5.28 17.49 16.37
N ILE A 90 4.64 17.18 15.24
CA ILE A 90 4.32 15.81 14.81
C ILE A 90 4.82 15.56 13.40
N ILE A 91 5.53 14.44 13.19
CA ILE A 91 5.80 13.88 11.87
C ILE A 91 4.91 12.65 11.66
N VAL A 92 4.27 12.56 10.50
CA VAL A 92 3.53 11.37 10.06
C VAL A 92 4.24 10.73 8.88
N ASP A 93 4.52 9.44 8.95
CA ASP A 93 4.91 8.63 7.79
C ASP A 93 3.65 7.90 7.28
N GLY A 94 3.12 8.33 6.13
CA GLY A 94 1.96 7.70 5.49
C GLY A 94 2.30 6.78 4.32
N GLY A 95 3.60 6.52 4.10
CA GLY A 95 4.05 5.59 3.07
C GLY A 95 3.85 4.12 3.47
N ASN A 96 4.18 3.21 2.56
CA ASN A 96 4.26 1.78 2.88
C ASN A 96 5.67 1.46 3.43
N SER A 97 5.95 1.89 4.66
CA SER A 97 7.24 1.65 5.32
C SER A 97 7.23 0.34 6.12
N ASN A 98 8.41 -0.27 6.30
CA ASN A 98 8.58 -1.38 7.23
C ASN A 98 8.36 -0.89 8.67
N TYR A 99 7.64 -1.66 9.47
CA TYR A 99 7.26 -1.24 10.82
C TYR A 99 8.46 -1.11 11.79
N HIS A 100 9.53 -1.88 11.60
CA HIS A 100 10.76 -1.73 12.39
C HIS A 100 11.41 -0.37 12.18
N ASP A 101 11.37 0.16 10.95
CA ASP A 101 11.83 1.52 10.68
C ASP A 101 10.98 2.55 11.41
N SER A 102 9.66 2.37 11.43
CA SER A 102 8.75 3.24 12.18
C SER A 102 9.05 3.22 13.67
N GLN A 103 9.28 2.05 14.27
CA GLN A 103 9.67 1.93 15.68
C GLN A 103 10.98 2.68 15.97
N ARG A 104 12.00 2.45 15.15
CA ARG A 104 13.31 3.13 15.26
C ARG A 104 13.18 4.64 15.12
N ARG A 105 12.44 5.12 14.11
CA ARG A 105 12.20 6.55 13.86
C ARG A 105 11.43 7.20 15.00
N GLY A 106 10.37 6.55 15.49
CA GLY A 106 9.58 7.03 16.61
C GLY A 106 10.38 7.17 17.89
N ALA A 107 11.21 6.18 18.23
CA ALA A 107 12.10 6.27 19.39
C ALA A 107 13.09 7.44 19.26
N TRP A 108 13.71 7.59 18.09
CA TRP A 108 14.66 8.68 17.82
C TRP A 108 14.01 10.08 17.86
N LEU A 109 12.77 10.21 17.38
CA LEU A 109 12.00 11.46 17.46
C LEU A 109 11.52 11.75 18.89
N ALA A 110 11.17 10.73 19.65
CA ALA A 110 10.74 10.86 21.04
C ALA A 110 11.85 11.43 21.94
N GLU A 111 13.11 11.05 21.73
CA GLU A 111 14.28 11.65 22.42
C GLU A 111 14.37 13.17 22.22
N ARG A 112 13.79 13.68 21.12
CA ARG A 112 13.75 15.11 20.76
C ARG A 112 12.43 15.78 21.15
N GLY A 113 11.51 15.06 21.78
CA GLY A 113 10.19 15.53 22.13
C GLY A 113 9.26 15.74 20.93
N ILE A 114 9.58 15.18 19.77
CA ILE A 114 8.77 15.25 18.55
C ILE A 114 7.86 14.02 18.52
N GLY A 115 6.56 14.25 18.29
CA GLY A 115 5.57 13.19 18.09
C GLY A 115 5.77 12.49 16.74
N PHE A 116 5.51 11.19 16.72
CA PHE A 116 5.56 10.41 15.49
C PHE A 116 4.31 9.54 15.35
N MET A 117 3.81 9.45 14.12
CA MET A 117 2.74 8.54 13.74
C MET A 117 3.14 7.80 12.46
N ASP A 118 3.08 6.49 12.48
CA ASP A 118 3.03 5.69 11.26
C ASP A 118 1.57 5.46 10.85
N SER A 119 1.25 5.72 9.59
CA SER A 119 -0.11 5.68 9.06
C SER A 119 -0.21 4.72 7.88
N GLY A 120 -0.48 3.46 8.20
CA GLY A 120 -0.84 2.45 7.21
C GLY A 120 -2.09 2.87 6.43
N THR A 121 -1.96 3.07 5.12
CA THR A 121 -3.03 3.64 4.28
C THR A 121 -3.49 2.65 3.21
N SER A 122 -4.80 2.41 3.09
CA SER A 122 -5.40 1.56 2.07
C SER A 122 -6.56 2.24 1.32
N GLY A 123 -6.91 1.72 0.15
CA GLY A 123 -7.93 2.28 -0.75
C GLY A 123 -7.38 2.81 -2.08
N GLY A 124 -6.05 2.95 -2.19
CA GLY A 124 -5.38 3.36 -3.43
C GLY A 124 -5.91 4.69 -3.97
N ILE A 125 -5.96 4.81 -5.30
CA ILE A 125 -6.34 6.06 -5.97
C ILE A 125 -7.82 6.41 -5.76
N TRP A 126 -8.65 5.41 -5.49
CA TRP A 126 -10.09 5.53 -5.24
C TRP A 126 -10.41 6.10 -3.86
N GLY A 127 -9.43 6.13 -2.96
CA GLY A 127 -9.61 6.76 -1.65
C GLY A 127 -9.90 8.27 -1.73
N LEU A 128 -9.63 8.94 -2.85
CA LEU A 128 -10.10 10.31 -3.07
C LEU A 128 -11.62 10.41 -2.94
N GLU A 129 -12.33 9.49 -3.58
CA GLU A 129 -13.79 9.46 -3.61
C GLU A 129 -14.33 8.73 -2.37
N ASN A 130 -13.87 7.51 -2.14
CA ASN A 130 -14.44 6.61 -1.13
C ASN A 130 -13.91 6.84 0.29
N GLY A 131 -12.80 7.57 0.42
CA GLY A 131 -12.03 7.65 1.66
C GLY A 131 -11.00 6.53 1.81
N TYR A 132 -10.04 6.77 2.69
CA TYR A 132 -8.92 5.86 2.93
C TYR A 132 -9.16 5.04 4.19
N CYS A 133 -8.82 3.75 4.16
CA CYS A 133 -8.71 2.96 5.37
C CYS A 133 -7.36 3.28 6.04
N LEU A 134 -7.41 3.89 7.22
CA LEU A 134 -6.22 4.39 7.95
C LEU A 134 -5.99 3.59 9.23
N MET A 135 -4.85 2.92 9.29
CA MET A 135 -4.39 2.16 10.46
C MET A 135 -3.21 2.93 11.05
N VAL A 136 -3.39 3.60 12.19
CA VAL A 136 -2.36 4.49 12.73
C VAL A 136 -1.73 3.95 14.00
N GLY A 137 -0.40 3.97 14.06
CA GLY A 137 0.40 3.68 15.24
C GLY A 137 1.01 4.96 15.79
N ALA A 138 0.72 5.29 17.05
CA ALA A 138 1.21 6.50 17.70
C ALA A 138 1.03 6.42 19.23
N SER A 139 1.51 7.42 19.97
CA SER A 139 1.04 7.63 21.35
C SER A 139 -0.39 8.17 21.36
N ASP A 140 -1.14 7.93 22.44
CA ASP A 140 -2.53 8.40 22.59
C ASP A 140 -2.68 9.90 22.34
N ALA A 141 -1.74 10.71 22.85
CA ALA A 141 -1.76 12.16 22.68
C ALA A 141 -1.57 12.58 21.21
N VAL A 142 -0.69 11.89 20.47
CA VAL A 142 -0.48 12.14 19.04
C VAL A 142 -1.70 11.69 18.25
N ALA A 143 -2.25 10.50 18.53
CA ALA A 143 -3.46 9.99 17.88
C ALA A 143 -4.67 10.92 18.09
N GLN A 144 -4.86 11.42 19.31
CA GLN A 144 -5.92 12.37 19.63
C GLN A 144 -5.76 13.68 18.86
N THR A 145 -4.53 14.20 18.76
CA THR A 145 -4.23 15.42 17.99
C THR A 145 -4.51 15.24 16.50
N MET A 146 -4.21 14.06 15.95
CA MET A 146 -4.36 13.76 14.53
C MET A 146 -5.79 13.41 14.11
N THR A 147 -6.69 13.15 15.05
CA THR A 147 -8.08 12.70 14.80
C THR A 147 -8.81 13.52 13.72
N PRO A 148 -8.80 14.88 13.73
CA PRO A 148 -9.51 15.65 12.70
C PRO A 148 -8.97 15.42 11.28
N ILE A 149 -7.66 15.20 11.13
CA ILE A 149 -7.03 14.91 9.82
C ILE A 149 -7.40 13.49 9.37
N LEU A 150 -7.37 12.52 10.28
CA LEU A 150 -7.75 11.14 9.98
C LEU A 150 -9.21 11.05 9.55
N GLN A 151 -10.11 11.73 10.25
CA GLN A 151 -11.54 11.81 9.91
C GLN A 151 -11.79 12.46 8.55
N ALA A 152 -11.02 13.49 8.18
CA ALA A 152 -11.14 14.13 6.87
C ALA A 152 -10.68 13.21 5.72
N LEU A 153 -9.75 12.31 5.98
CA LEU A 153 -9.22 11.35 5.00
C LEU A 153 -10.05 10.05 4.95
N ALA A 154 -10.65 9.64 6.05
CA ALA A 154 -11.44 8.42 6.14
C ALA A 154 -12.75 8.48 5.34
N PRO A 155 -13.44 7.34 5.11
CA PRO A 155 -14.77 7.29 4.51
C PRO A 155 -15.80 8.14 5.28
N ALA A 156 -15.75 8.13 6.61
CA ALA A 156 -16.52 9.03 7.46
C ALA A 156 -15.83 9.26 8.81
N ALA A 157 -16.34 10.20 9.60
CA ALA A 157 -15.76 10.56 10.89
C ALA A 157 -15.73 9.39 11.91
N ASP A 158 -16.66 8.44 11.78
CA ASP A 158 -16.86 7.31 12.69
C ASP A 158 -16.32 5.96 12.16
N ARG A 159 -15.79 5.89 10.93
CA ARG A 159 -15.40 4.62 10.30
C ARG A 159 -14.26 4.76 9.30
N GLY A 160 -13.52 3.66 9.13
CA GLY A 160 -12.41 3.55 8.18
C GLY A 160 -11.11 4.21 8.66
N TRP A 161 -11.02 4.54 9.94
CA TRP A 161 -9.74 4.87 10.57
C TRP A 161 -9.72 4.33 12.00
N ALA A 162 -8.54 3.96 12.50
CA ALA A 162 -8.36 3.53 13.89
C ALA A 162 -6.92 3.78 14.37
N HIS A 163 -6.80 4.20 15.63
CA HIS A 163 -5.55 4.12 16.38
C HIS A 163 -5.40 2.69 16.90
N VAL A 164 -4.47 1.94 16.30
CA VAL A 164 -4.37 0.49 16.48
C VAL A 164 -3.29 0.07 17.48
N GLY A 165 -2.57 1.04 18.06
CA GLY A 165 -1.56 0.80 19.07
C GLY A 165 -0.41 1.80 19.05
N PRO A 166 0.73 1.46 19.70
CA PRO A 166 1.91 2.33 19.74
C PRO A 166 2.56 2.46 18.35
N VAL A 167 3.58 3.32 18.26
CA VAL A 167 4.38 3.47 17.04
C VAL A 167 4.88 2.10 16.51
N GLY A 168 4.73 1.91 15.21
CA GLY A 168 4.98 0.69 14.45
C GLY A 168 3.71 -0.10 14.15
N SER A 169 2.68 0.01 14.99
CA SER A 169 1.47 -0.82 14.86
C SER A 169 0.62 -0.50 13.62
N GLY A 170 0.64 0.74 13.13
CA GLY A 170 -0.10 1.15 11.94
C GLY A 170 0.47 0.51 10.68
N HIS A 171 1.77 0.67 10.45
CA HIS A 171 2.48 0.03 9.34
C HIS A 171 2.49 -1.50 9.47
N PHE A 172 2.62 -2.05 10.68
CA PHE A 172 2.51 -3.49 10.89
C PHE A 172 1.13 -4.01 10.47
N THR A 173 0.05 -3.36 10.91
CA THR A 173 -1.32 -3.74 10.55
C THR A 173 -1.52 -3.65 9.04
N LYS A 174 -0.99 -2.60 8.40
CA LYS A 174 -1.06 -2.42 6.94
C LYS A 174 -0.25 -3.47 6.17
N MET A 175 0.91 -3.86 6.66
CA MET A 175 1.73 -4.93 6.09
C MET A 175 0.93 -6.25 6.07
N ILE A 176 0.35 -6.64 7.21
CA ILE A 176 -0.50 -7.83 7.30
C ILE A 176 -1.74 -7.73 6.39
N HIS A 177 -2.38 -6.55 6.33
CA HIS A 177 -3.47 -6.28 5.37
C HIS A 177 -3.03 -6.58 3.93
N ASN A 178 -1.84 -6.13 3.49
CA ASN A 178 -1.35 -6.43 2.15
C ASN A 178 -1.01 -7.91 1.95
N GLY A 179 -0.52 -8.60 2.98
CA GLY A 179 -0.38 -10.06 2.94
C GLY A 179 -1.70 -10.76 2.64
N ILE A 180 -2.76 -10.40 3.38
CA ILE A 180 -4.13 -10.94 3.17
C ILE A 180 -4.61 -10.63 1.75
N GLU A 181 -4.44 -9.39 1.29
CA GLU A 181 -4.78 -8.96 -0.08
C GLU A 181 -4.11 -9.86 -1.13
N TYR A 182 -2.82 -10.19 -0.96
CA TYR A 182 -2.12 -11.10 -1.87
C TYR A 182 -2.76 -12.49 -1.89
N GLY A 183 -3.12 -13.05 -0.74
CA GLY A 183 -3.80 -14.34 -0.64
C GLY A 183 -5.18 -14.35 -1.33
N MET A 184 -5.96 -13.28 -1.15
CA MET A 184 -7.26 -13.13 -1.81
C MET A 184 -7.12 -13.04 -3.33
N MET A 185 -6.19 -12.22 -3.82
CA MET A 185 -5.92 -12.08 -5.25
C MET A 185 -5.48 -13.41 -5.87
N GLN A 186 -4.57 -14.13 -5.21
CA GLN A 186 -4.09 -15.41 -5.69
C GLN A 186 -5.23 -16.44 -5.78
N SER A 187 -6.09 -16.50 -4.76
CA SER A 187 -7.24 -17.40 -4.73
C SER A 187 -8.24 -17.11 -5.86
N LEU A 188 -8.51 -15.83 -6.15
CA LEU A 188 -9.36 -15.42 -7.27
C LEU A 188 -8.74 -15.83 -8.62
N ALA A 189 -7.44 -15.59 -8.80
CA ALA A 189 -6.73 -15.91 -10.04
C ALA A 189 -6.75 -17.42 -10.34
N GLU A 190 -6.42 -18.26 -9.35
CA GLU A 190 -6.45 -19.72 -9.49
C GLU A 190 -7.85 -20.24 -9.81
N GLY A 191 -8.88 -19.74 -9.12
CA GLY A 191 -10.27 -20.14 -9.36
C GLY A 191 -10.76 -19.78 -10.76
N LEU A 192 -10.44 -18.58 -11.25
CA LEU A 192 -10.82 -18.14 -12.59
C LEU A 192 -10.06 -18.87 -13.69
N ASP A 193 -8.78 -19.17 -13.49
CA ASP A 193 -7.98 -19.97 -14.43
C ASP A 193 -8.54 -21.41 -14.55
N LEU A 194 -8.97 -22.01 -13.45
CA LEU A 194 -9.67 -23.31 -13.46
C LEU A 194 -10.99 -23.26 -14.23
N LEU A 195 -11.79 -22.19 -14.07
CA LEU A 195 -13.02 -22.01 -14.85
C LEU A 195 -12.71 -21.85 -16.34
N LYS A 196 -11.70 -21.04 -16.68
CA LYS A 196 -11.25 -20.85 -18.07
C LYS A 196 -10.77 -22.16 -18.69
N GLY A 197 -10.05 -22.99 -17.93
CA GLY A 197 -9.51 -24.27 -18.38
C GLY A 197 -10.58 -25.32 -18.73
N LYS A 198 -11.82 -25.16 -18.26
CA LYS A 198 -12.96 -26.04 -18.58
C LYS A 198 -13.64 -25.67 -19.89
N GLN A 199 -12.93 -25.96 -20.98
CA GLN A 199 -13.32 -25.66 -22.35
C GLN A 199 -14.66 -26.30 -22.75
N GLU A 200 -15.05 -27.43 -22.17
CA GLU A 200 -16.29 -28.13 -22.47
C GLU A 200 -17.57 -27.32 -22.15
N PHE A 201 -17.47 -26.32 -21.27
CA PHE A 201 -18.60 -25.51 -20.85
C PHE A 201 -18.65 -24.13 -21.51
N ASN A 202 -17.57 -23.69 -22.17
CA ASN A 202 -17.46 -22.38 -22.81
C ASN A 202 -17.99 -21.24 -21.92
N LEU A 203 -17.49 -21.18 -20.68
CA LEU A 203 -17.99 -20.27 -19.64
C LEU A 203 -17.63 -18.80 -19.95
N ASP A 204 -18.59 -17.90 -19.70
CA ASP A 204 -18.38 -16.45 -19.74
C ASP A 204 -17.92 -15.97 -18.36
N LEU A 205 -16.63 -15.66 -18.23
CA LEU A 205 -16.06 -15.25 -16.94
C LEU A 205 -16.49 -13.84 -16.53
N ALA A 206 -16.79 -12.96 -17.49
CA ALA A 206 -17.33 -11.65 -17.19
C ALA A 206 -18.72 -11.76 -16.57
N GLN A 207 -19.58 -12.61 -17.15
CA GLN A 207 -20.90 -12.90 -16.57
C GLN A 207 -20.78 -13.52 -15.17
N ILE A 208 -19.90 -14.50 -14.98
CA ILE A 208 -19.75 -15.20 -13.69
C ILE A 208 -19.22 -14.28 -12.60
N THR A 209 -18.19 -13.48 -12.90
CA THR A 209 -17.63 -12.54 -11.92
C THR A 209 -18.61 -11.43 -11.59
N GLU A 210 -19.39 -10.94 -12.56
CA GLU A 210 -20.49 -10.00 -12.29
C GLU A 210 -21.56 -10.64 -11.40
N LEU A 211 -21.99 -11.87 -11.69
CA LEU A 211 -22.93 -12.61 -10.85
C LEU A 211 -22.42 -12.70 -9.39
N TRP A 212 -21.14 -12.99 -9.19
CA TRP A 212 -20.56 -13.14 -7.86
C TRP A 212 -20.48 -11.83 -7.07
N ARG A 213 -20.59 -10.66 -7.69
CA ARG A 213 -20.67 -9.39 -6.94
C ARG A 213 -21.96 -9.28 -6.12
N HIS A 214 -23.00 -10.02 -6.51
CA HIS A 214 -24.34 -9.93 -5.93
C HIS A 214 -24.63 -11.13 -5.03
N SER A 215 -24.70 -10.89 -3.72
CA SER A 215 -25.08 -11.89 -2.70
C SER A 215 -24.17 -13.11 -2.54
N SER A 216 -23.05 -13.21 -3.26
CA SER A 216 -22.07 -14.26 -3.03
C SER A 216 -21.28 -14.02 -1.73
N VAL A 217 -20.74 -15.11 -1.16
CA VAL A 217 -19.84 -15.05 0.00
C VAL A 217 -18.52 -14.36 -0.33
N VAL A 218 -18.05 -14.46 -1.58
CA VAL A 218 -16.73 -13.96 -2.01
C VAL A 218 -16.74 -12.52 -2.50
N ARG A 219 -17.86 -11.80 -2.32
CA ARG A 219 -17.98 -10.38 -2.65
C ARG A 219 -16.87 -9.56 -1.98
N SER A 220 -16.17 -8.76 -2.78
CA SER A 220 -15.07 -7.92 -2.33
C SER A 220 -14.75 -6.88 -3.38
N TRP A 221 -14.04 -5.82 -3.00
CA TRP A 221 -13.57 -4.82 -3.97
C TRP A 221 -12.61 -5.41 -5.01
N LEU A 222 -11.80 -6.41 -4.64
CA LEU A 222 -10.95 -7.12 -5.59
C LEU A 222 -11.78 -7.82 -6.68
N LEU A 223 -12.88 -8.48 -6.29
CA LEU A 223 -13.81 -9.08 -7.23
C LEU A 223 -14.49 -8.02 -8.12
N ASP A 224 -14.86 -6.86 -7.56
CA ASP A 224 -15.43 -5.76 -8.36
C ASP A 224 -14.47 -5.29 -9.46
N LEU A 225 -13.19 -5.12 -9.11
CA LEU A 225 -12.15 -4.73 -10.08
C LEU A 225 -11.93 -5.82 -11.14
N THR A 226 -11.95 -7.10 -10.74
CA THR A 226 -11.82 -8.23 -11.67
C THR A 226 -12.98 -8.30 -12.64
N ALA A 227 -14.22 -8.16 -12.17
CA ALA A 227 -15.40 -8.19 -13.04
C ALA A 227 -15.40 -7.05 -14.07
N GLU A 228 -15.04 -5.83 -13.64
CA GLU A 228 -14.94 -4.68 -14.54
C GLU A 228 -13.86 -4.89 -15.61
N ALA A 229 -12.71 -5.46 -15.23
CA ALA A 229 -11.64 -5.77 -16.18
C ALA A 229 -12.07 -6.82 -17.22
N LEU A 230 -12.69 -7.93 -16.77
CA LEU A 230 -13.10 -9.04 -17.64
C LEU A 230 -14.27 -8.68 -18.56
N LYS A 231 -15.09 -7.69 -18.21
CA LYS A 231 -16.12 -7.14 -19.10
C LYS A 231 -15.51 -6.56 -20.39
N GLY A 232 -14.29 -6.04 -20.31
CA GLY A 232 -13.55 -5.51 -21.46
C GLY A 232 -12.81 -6.60 -22.24
N ASP A 233 -11.94 -7.35 -21.56
CA ASP A 233 -11.08 -8.37 -22.17
C ASP A 233 -10.96 -9.59 -21.25
N GLN A 234 -11.46 -10.75 -21.70
CA GLN A 234 -11.38 -12.01 -20.97
C GLN A 234 -10.14 -12.84 -21.32
N GLU A 235 -9.46 -12.51 -22.41
CA GLU A 235 -8.27 -13.26 -22.86
C GLU A 235 -6.99 -12.68 -22.26
N LEU A 236 -6.98 -11.38 -21.94
CA LEU A 236 -5.86 -10.67 -21.31
C LEU A 236 -4.54 -10.81 -22.09
N ALA A 237 -4.62 -11.08 -23.40
CA ALA A 237 -3.47 -11.44 -24.24
C ALA A 237 -2.43 -10.32 -24.39
N SER A 238 -2.82 -9.07 -24.09
CA SER A 238 -1.92 -7.91 -24.08
C SER A 238 -1.11 -7.78 -22.79
N ILE A 239 -1.41 -8.58 -21.76
CA ILE A 239 -0.79 -8.52 -20.43
C ILE A 239 0.24 -9.63 -20.31
N ALA A 240 1.47 -9.28 -19.92
CA ALA A 240 2.49 -10.29 -19.62
C ALA A 240 2.13 -11.08 -18.34
N PRO A 241 2.40 -12.39 -18.26
CA PRO A 241 2.14 -13.20 -17.07
C PRO A 241 3.19 -12.95 -15.97
N PHE A 242 3.30 -11.70 -15.54
CA PHE A 242 4.27 -11.19 -14.60
C PHE A 242 3.56 -10.37 -13.53
N VAL A 243 3.76 -10.73 -12.27
CA VAL A 243 3.15 -10.02 -11.14
C VAL A 243 4.27 -9.41 -10.29
N PRO A 244 4.37 -8.06 -10.23
CA PRO A 244 5.35 -7.41 -9.36
C PRO A 244 4.98 -7.61 -7.89
N ASP A 245 5.97 -7.42 -7.02
CA ASP A 245 5.76 -7.38 -5.57
C ASP A 245 6.52 -6.21 -4.95
N SER A 246 5.85 -5.48 -4.07
CA SER A 246 6.32 -4.19 -3.52
C SER A 246 7.10 -4.31 -2.20
N GLY A 247 7.25 -5.53 -1.68
CA GLY A 247 8.03 -5.84 -0.47
C GLY A 247 7.19 -6.24 0.75
N GLU A 248 5.96 -5.73 0.90
CA GLU A 248 5.12 -5.98 2.08
C GLU A 248 4.74 -7.46 2.23
N GLY A 249 4.55 -8.17 1.11
CA GLY A 249 4.35 -9.62 1.11
C GLY A 249 5.57 -10.38 1.63
N ARG A 250 6.79 -9.92 1.32
CA ARG A 250 8.03 -10.50 1.85
C ARG A 250 8.11 -10.31 3.36
N TRP A 251 7.90 -9.09 3.84
CA TRP A 251 7.92 -8.79 5.27
C TRP A 251 6.86 -9.57 6.05
N THR A 252 5.66 -9.75 5.48
CA THR A 252 4.60 -10.57 6.10
C THR A 252 5.03 -12.03 6.32
N VAL A 253 5.69 -12.64 5.33
CA VAL A 253 6.15 -14.03 5.44
C VAL A 253 7.34 -14.16 6.39
N ILE A 254 8.26 -13.20 6.40
CA ILE A 254 9.34 -13.15 7.38
C ILE A 254 8.76 -13.05 8.80
N GLU A 255 7.81 -12.15 9.01
CA GLU A 255 7.15 -11.98 10.30
C GLU A 255 6.46 -13.27 10.78
N SER A 256 5.82 -14.02 9.87
CA SER A 256 5.18 -15.28 10.25
C SER A 256 6.21 -16.31 10.74
N VAL A 257 7.40 -16.32 10.15
CA VAL A 257 8.51 -17.18 10.60
C VAL A 257 9.02 -16.72 11.96
N ASP A 258 9.25 -15.41 12.13
CA ASP A 258 9.78 -14.84 13.36
C ASP A 258 8.83 -15.05 14.56
N GLN A 259 7.52 -14.95 14.33
CA GLN A 259 6.50 -15.25 15.36
C GLN A 259 6.21 -16.74 15.53
N GLY A 260 6.69 -17.61 14.64
CA GLY A 260 6.34 -19.03 14.63
C GLY A 260 4.86 -19.30 14.29
N VAL A 261 4.23 -18.42 13.51
CA VAL A 261 2.82 -18.52 13.09
C VAL A 261 2.74 -19.11 11.69
N ALA A 262 2.00 -20.20 11.53
CA ALA A 262 1.80 -20.82 10.23
C ALA A 262 0.95 -19.93 9.31
N ALA A 263 1.53 -19.44 8.20
CA ALA A 263 0.86 -18.60 7.21
C ALA A 263 0.89 -19.19 5.77
N PRO A 264 0.47 -20.46 5.56
CA PRO A 264 0.70 -21.17 4.29
C PRO A 264 0.09 -20.48 3.07
N VAL A 265 -1.10 -19.89 3.20
CA VAL A 265 -1.78 -19.17 2.10
C VAL A 265 -1.01 -17.91 1.70
N LEU A 266 -0.56 -17.13 2.67
CA LEU A 266 0.17 -15.88 2.43
C LEU A 266 1.57 -16.18 1.84
N THR A 267 2.22 -17.22 2.36
CA THR A 267 3.49 -17.72 1.83
C THR A 267 3.34 -18.19 0.38
N LEU A 268 2.33 -19.00 0.07
CA LEU A 268 2.09 -19.47 -1.28
C LEU A 268 1.83 -18.31 -2.25
N ALA A 269 0.97 -17.37 -1.88
CA ALA A 269 0.68 -16.21 -2.71
C ALA A 269 1.93 -15.37 -3.02
N LEU A 270 2.86 -15.22 -2.07
CA LEU A 270 4.16 -14.58 -2.34
C LEU A 270 5.01 -15.41 -3.30
N GLN A 271 5.13 -16.72 -3.07
CA GLN A 271 5.95 -17.61 -3.92
C GLN A 271 5.42 -17.68 -5.36
N MET A 272 4.10 -17.59 -5.56
CA MET A 272 3.51 -17.55 -6.91
C MET A 272 3.90 -16.29 -7.68
N ARG A 273 4.11 -15.15 -7.00
CA ARG A 273 4.69 -13.96 -7.63
C ARG A 273 6.12 -14.23 -8.07
N PHE A 274 6.96 -14.81 -7.22
CA PHE A 274 8.34 -15.17 -7.61
C PHE A 274 8.36 -16.15 -8.79
N ASN A 275 7.43 -17.11 -8.82
CA ASN A 275 7.29 -18.01 -9.95
C ASN A 275 6.95 -17.26 -11.25
N SER A 276 6.02 -16.29 -11.20
CA SER A 276 5.69 -15.45 -12.38
C SER A 276 6.88 -14.62 -12.89
N GLN A 277 7.84 -14.32 -12.02
CA GLN A 277 9.05 -13.54 -12.34
C GLN A 277 10.22 -14.43 -12.82
N ASN A 278 10.13 -15.76 -12.62
CA ASN A 278 11.22 -16.69 -12.93
C ASN A 278 11.27 -17.05 -14.42
N GLN A 279 12.01 -16.26 -15.20
CA GLN A 279 12.19 -16.51 -16.63
C GLN A 279 13.21 -17.61 -16.96
N THR A 280 14.09 -17.99 -16.01
CA THR A 280 15.16 -18.96 -16.29
C THR A 280 14.68 -20.40 -16.18
N GLY A 281 13.75 -20.67 -15.25
CA GLY A 281 13.24 -22.01 -14.99
C GLY A 281 14.30 -23.03 -14.55
N TYR A 282 15.44 -22.58 -13.99
CA TYR A 282 16.57 -23.46 -13.66
C TYR A 282 16.16 -24.67 -12.79
N GLY A 283 15.35 -24.45 -11.76
CA GLY A 283 14.82 -25.53 -10.92
C GLY A 283 14.02 -26.57 -11.72
N TYR A 284 13.18 -26.15 -12.65
CA TYR A 284 12.42 -27.05 -13.53
C TYR A 284 13.31 -27.83 -14.49
N ARG A 285 14.37 -27.19 -15.01
CA ARG A 285 15.38 -27.87 -15.83
C ARG A 285 16.09 -28.95 -15.02
N LEU A 286 16.53 -28.62 -13.80
CA LEU A 286 17.18 -29.58 -12.90
C LEU A 286 16.25 -30.74 -12.52
N LEU A 287 14.97 -30.47 -12.22
CA LEU A 287 13.95 -31.50 -11.99
C LEU A 287 13.80 -32.44 -13.20
N SER A 288 13.75 -31.89 -14.41
CA SER A 288 13.68 -32.69 -15.65
C SER A 288 14.93 -33.55 -15.83
N THR A 289 16.12 -32.99 -15.60
CA THR A 289 17.39 -33.71 -15.63
C THR A 289 17.43 -34.84 -14.61
N MET A 290 17.00 -34.60 -13.37
CA MET A 290 16.95 -35.64 -12.35
C MET A 290 16.00 -36.77 -12.77
N ARG A 291 14.78 -36.44 -13.22
CA ARG A 291 13.78 -37.43 -13.69
C ARG A 291 14.29 -38.26 -14.87
N ASN A 292 15.05 -37.65 -15.77
CA ASN A 292 15.71 -38.38 -16.85
C ASN A 292 16.83 -39.29 -16.32
N ALA A 293 17.69 -38.78 -15.43
CA ALA A 293 18.84 -39.52 -14.93
C ALA A 293 18.45 -40.77 -14.11
N PHE A 294 17.49 -40.66 -13.18
CA PHE A 294 17.10 -41.80 -12.34
C PHE A 294 16.02 -42.69 -12.98
N GLY A 295 15.16 -42.13 -13.84
CA GLY A 295 13.94 -42.78 -14.32
C GLY A 295 13.79 -42.89 -15.84
N GLY A 296 14.76 -42.38 -16.62
CA GLY A 296 14.72 -42.41 -18.09
C GLY A 296 13.61 -41.55 -18.71
N HIS A 297 12.96 -40.66 -17.95
CA HIS A 297 11.88 -39.82 -18.47
C HIS A 297 12.37 -38.89 -19.59
N ALA A 298 11.56 -38.71 -20.63
CA ALA A 298 11.88 -37.84 -21.76
C ALA A 298 12.03 -36.37 -21.31
N VAL A 299 13.05 -35.70 -21.86
CA VAL A 299 13.34 -34.27 -21.64
C VAL A 299 13.02 -33.53 -22.93
N LYS A 300 12.15 -32.51 -22.85
CA LYS A 300 11.91 -31.58 -23.96
C LYS A 300 13.13 -30.67 -24.16
N GLN A 301 13.55 -30.47 -25.41
CA GLN A 301 14.61 -29.53 -25.75
C GLN A 301 14.11 -28.08 -25.74
N ALA A 302 15.04 -27.14 -25.56
CA ALA A 302 14.70 -25.72 -25.60
C ALA A 302 14.12 -25.35 -26.98
N GLY A 303 12.91 -24.78 -26.99
CA GLY A 303 12.21 -24.36 -28.21
C GLY A 303 11.23 -25.38 -28.79
N GLU A 304 11.16 -26.59 -28.25
CA GLU A 304 10.08 -27.55 -28.57
C GLU A 304 8.78 -27.09 -27.90
N ARG A 305 7.71 -26.90 -28.69
CA ARG A 305 6.34 -26.66 -28.18
C ARG A 305 5.73 -28.00 -27.74
#